data_AF-R7UZX5-F1
#
_entry.id   AF-R7UZX5-F1
#
_cell.length_a   1.000
_cell.length_b   1.000
_cell.length_c   1.000
_cell.angle_alpha   90.00
_cell.angle_beta   90.00
_cell.angle_gamma   90.00
#
_symmetry.space_group_name_H-M   'P 1'
#
loop_
_entity.id
_entity.type
_entity.pdbx_description
1 polymer ?
#
loop_
_entity_poly.entity_id
_entity_poly.type
_entity_poly.pdbx_seq_one_letter_code
_entity_poly.pdbx_strand_id
1 'polypeptide(L)'
;KARLLFVWLAAYDLLELDDKNPPKGSVREQLLEVHKSATYTTFYIELCKLAKLEAKLIKGIGRSGKPGEDVAKNGSSSWVAVLINQAWRLFDPHWAARAQNTGEAKVDTSLKYSYNDHYFLTNPEEFIYTHFPFKEKWQLLARPVTRLEFNELASLQPAFFRKGLRLKSHR
;
A
#
# COMPACT_ATOMS: atom_id res chain seq x y z
N LYS A 1 6.34 3.68 15.18
CA LYS A 1 6.05 2.24 15.02
C LYS A 1 5.57 1.91 13.61
N ALA A 2 4.37 2.33 13.18
CA ALA A 2 3.83 2.04 11.83
C ALA A 2 4.81 2.39 10.70
N ARG A 3 5.40 3.59 10.71
CA ARG A 3 6.40 4.02 9.70
C ARG A 3 7.60 3.08 9.61
N LEU A 4 8.21 2.76 10.75
CA LEU A 4 9.40 1.92 10.78
C LEU A 4 9.12 0.53 10.17
N LEU A 5 7.99 -0.08 10.55
CA LEU A 5 7.57 -1.38 10.01
C LEU A 5 7.28 -1.30 8.50
N PHE A 6 6.60 -0.23 8.06
CA PHE A 6 6.23 -0.04 6.66
C PHE A 6 7.46 0.18 5.77
N VAL A 7 8.36 1.09 6.18
CA VAL A 7 9.59 1.38 5.45
C VAL A 7 10.48 0.15 5.39
N TRP A 8 10.68 -0.54 6.51
CA TRP A 8 11.47 -1.77 6.55
C TRP A 8 10.90 -2.82 5.59
N LEU A 9 9.58 -3.04 5.62
CA LEU A 9 8.91 -3.98 4.74
C LEU A 9 8.97 -3.59 3.26
N ALA A 10 8.75 -2.32 2.93
CA ALA A 10 8.72 -1.86 1.54
C ALA A 10 10.13 -1.76 0.92
N ALA A 11 11.15 -1.56 1.75
CA ALA A 11 12.54 -1.50 1.36
C ALA A 11 13.16 -2.90 1.21
N TYR A 12 12.82 -3.83 2.10
CA TYR A 12 13.39 -5.17 2.09
C TYR A 12 12.66 -6.05 1.07
N ASP A 13 13.38 -6.59 0.09
CA ASP A 13 12.79 -7.56 -0.83
C ASP A 13 12.52 -8.85 -0.06
N LEU A 14 11.24 -9.10 0.21
CA LEU A 14 10.82 -10.32 0.88
C LEU A 14 11.18 -11.57 0.06
N LEU A 15 11.24 -11.47 -1.28
CA LEU A 15 11.59 -12.60 -2.16
C LEU A 15 13.06 -13.02 -2.02
N GLU A 16 13.92 -12.17 -1.48
CA GLU A 16 15.34 -12.43 -1.24
C GLU A 16 15.66 -12.68 0.25
N LEU A 17 14.66 -12.97 1.09
CA LEU A 17 14.89 -13.40 2.48
C LEU A 17 15.63 -14.74 2.50
N ASP A 18 16.94 -14.70 2.73
CA ASP A 18 17.78 -15.89 2.97
C ASP A 18 17.17 -16.73 4.11
N ASP A 19 16.88 -17.99 3.82
CA ASP A 19 16.21 -18.97 4.68
C ASP A 19 17.18 -19.73 5.58
N LYS A 20 18.49 -19.48 5.45
CA LYS A 20 19.53 -20.21 6.19
C LYS A 20 19.45 -19.97 7.70
N ASN A 21 19.07 -21.04 8.42
CA ASN A 21 19.18 -21.26 9.86
C ASN A 21 19.03 -19.99 10.72
N PRO A 22 17.84 -19.36 10.72
CA PRO A 22 17.56 -18.30 11.69
C PRO A 22 17.68 -18.87 13.12
N PRO A 23 18.22 -18.10 14.09
CA PRO A 23 18.24 -18.55 15.48
C PRO A 23 16.80 -18.84 15.95
N LYS A 24 16.60 -19.97 16.66
CA LYS A 24 15.29 -20.36 17.18
C LYS A 24 14.74 -19.30 18.14
N GLY A 25 13.49 -18.91 17.95
CA GLY A 25 12.82 -17.82 18.66
C GLY A 25 13.19 -16.41 18.18
N SER A 26 14.08 -16.28 17.18
CA SER A 26 14.43 -14.96 16.65
C SER A 26 13.30 -14.35 15.84
N VAL A 27 13.33 -13.02 15.75
CA VAL A 27 12.48 -12.27 14.84
C VAL A 27 12.65 -12.80 13.40
N ARG A 28 13.87 -13.17 12.98
CA ARG A 28 14.12 -13.75 11.64
C ARG A 28 13.37 -15.07 11.40
N GLU A 29 13.34 -15.97 12.39
CA GLU A 29 12.60 -17.25 12.28
C GLU A 29 11.10 -17.00 12.17
N GLN A 30 10.55 -16.15 13.04
CA GLN A 30 9.12 -15.80 13.01
C GLN A 30 8.74 -15.08 11.71
N LEU A 31 9.60 -14.20 11.21
CA LEU A 31 9.41 -13.51 9.95
C LEU A 31 9.42 -14.47 8.76
N LEU A 32 10.32 -15.47 8.74
CA LEU A 32 10.37 -16.49 7.68
C LEU A 32 9.11 -17.38 7.67
N GLU A 33 8.63 -17.78 8.84
CA GLU A 33 7.39 -18.58 8.96
C GLU A 33 6.16 -17.82 8.47
N VAL A 34 6.04 -16.53 8.81
CA VAL A 34 4.95 -15.70 8.32
C VAL A 34 5.13 -15.40 6.82
N HIS A 35 6.36 -15.14 6.35
CA HIS A 35 6.65 -14.79 4.96
C HIS A 35 6.31 -15.91 3.97
N LYS A 36 6.57 -17.18 4.29
CA LYS A 36 6.38 -18.35 3.39
C LYS A 36 4.97 -18.47 2.80
N SER A 37 3.96 -17.80 3.38
CA SER A 37 2.58 -17.77 2.86
C SER A 37 1.95 -16.38 2.81
N ALA A 38 2.70 -15.32 3.18
CA ALA A 38 2.15 -13.99 3.33
C ALA A 38 2.44 -13.08 2.13
N THR A 39 1.41 -12.36 1.70
CA THR A 39 1.57 -11.15 0.89
C THR A 39 2.17 -10.03 1.74
N TYR A 40 2.77 -9.01 1.11
CA TYR A 40 3.22 -7.78 1.79
C TYR A 40 2.13 -7.20 2.71
N THR A 41 0.87 -7.22 2.26
CA THR A 41 -0.31 -6.75 3.01
C THR A 41 -0.55 -7.56 4.28
N THR A 42 -0.61 -8.90 4.18
CA THR A 42 -0.86 -9.77 5.35
C THR A 42 0.31 -9.76 6.32
N PHE A 43 1.55 -9.67 5.81
CA PHE A 43 2.74 -9.58 6.64
C PHE A 43 2.79 -8.28 7.44
N TYR A 44 2.44 -7.15 6.82
CA TYR A 44 2.36 -5.86 7.51
C TYR A 44 1.33 -5.88 8.65
N ILE A 45 0.22 -6.60 8.49
CA ILE A 45 -0.80 -6.76 9.54
C ILE A 45 -0.24 -7.53 10.73
N GLU A 46 0.50 -8.63 10.51
CA GLU A 46 1.14 -9.38 11.59
C GLU A 46 2.19 -8.54 12.32
N LEU A 47 3.01 -7.77 11.58
CA LEU A 47 3.95 -6.82 12.17
C LEU A 47 3.24 -5.76 13.03
N CYS A 48 2.11 -5.23 12.56
CA CYS A 48 1.30 -4.29 13.32
C CYS A 48 0.79 -4.93 14.62
N LYS A 49 0.28 -6.15 14.55
CA LYS A 49 -0.19 -6.92 15.72
C LYS A 49 0.91 -7.11 16.77
N LEU A 50 2.11 -7.53 16.34
CA LEU A 50 3.29 -7.65 17.22
C LEU A 50 3.67 -6.31 17.88
N ALA A 51 3.52 -5.21 17.14
CA ALA A 51 3.77 -3.86 17.64
C ALA A 51 2.62 -3.25 18.48
N LYS A 52 1.55 -4.01 18.73
CA LYS A 52 0.31 -3.57 19.41
C LYS A 52 -0.39 -2.42 18.67
N LEU A 53 -0.42 -2.49 17.33
CA LEU A 53 -1.17 -1.60 16.46
C LEU A 53 -2.38 -2.35 15.91
N GLU A 54 -3.56 -1.73 15.97
CA GLU A 54 -4.75 -2.31 15.36
C GLU A 54 -4.71 -2.09 13.84
N ALA A 55 -4.70 -3.18 13.08
CA ALA A 55 -4.70 -3.18 11.63
C ALA A 55 -5.82 -4.05 11.07
N LYS A 56 -6.41 -3.65 9.94
CA LYS A 56 -7.46 -4.39 9.23
C LYS A 56 -7.07 -4.58 7.77
N LEU A 57 -7.26 -5.80 7.28
CA LEU A 57 -7.20 -6.12 5.86
C LEU A 57 -8.42 -5.51 5.15
N ILE A 58 -8.17 -4.76 4.09
CA ILE A 58 -9.20 -4.26 3.20
C ILE A 58 -9.06 -5.00 1.87
N LYS A 59 -10.17 -5.58 1.41
CA LYS A 59 -10.27 -6.19 0.08
C LYS A 59 -11.05 -5.27 -0.84
N GLY A 60 -10.63 -5.19 -2.08
CA GLY A 60 -11.23 -4.31 -3.06
C GLY A 60 -10.63 -4.51 -4.43
N ILE A 61 -10.63 -3.44 -5.19
CA ILE A 61 -10.15 -3.38 -6.56
C ILE A 61 -9.00 -2.40 -6.64
N GLY A 62 -7.92 -2.84 -7.29
CA GLY A 62 -6.77 -2.01 -7.61
C GLY A 62 -6.79 -1.66 -9.10
N ARG A 63 -6.57 -0.39 -9.43
CA ARG A 63 -6.38 0.11 -10.80
C ARG A 63 -4.96 0.59 -10.99
N SER A 64 -4.22 0.05 -11.96
CA SER A 64 -2.77 0.31 -12.10
C SER A 64 -2.42 1.73 -12.59
N GLY A 65 -3.44 2.57 -12.81
CA GLY A 65 -3.31 4.00 -13.09
C GLY A 65 -2.66 4.32 -14.44
N LYS A 66 -2.40 3.32 -15.30
CA LYS A 66 -1.80 3.54 -16.62
C LYS A 66 -2.83 4.23 -17.53
N PRO A 67 -2.49 5.35 -18.18
CA PRO A 67 -3.38 5.97 -19.15
C PRO A 67 -3.74 4.99 -20.27
N GLY A 68 -5.03 4.89 -20.62
CA GLY A 68 -5.52 3.99 -21.68
C GLY A 68 -5.70 2.53 -21.26
N GLU A 69 -5.50 2.18 -19.98
CA GLU A 69 -5.83 0.84 -19.49
C GLU A 69 -7.34 0.68 -19.32
N ASP A 70 -7.89 -0.41 -19.87
CA ASP A 70 -9.32 -0.72 -19.80
C ASP A 70 -9.73 -0.94 -18.33
N VAL A 71 -10.76 -0.20 -17.89
CA VAL A 71 -11.37 -0.32 -16.56
C VAL A 71 -11.88 -1.76 -16.31
N ALA A 72 -12.17 -2.52 -17.37
CA ALA A 72 -12.51 -3.94 -17.28
C ALA A 72 -11.35 -4.83 -16.79
N LYS A 73 -10.09 -4.37 -16.86
CA LYS A 73 -8.89 -5.08 -16.36
C LYS A 73 -8.60 -4.84 -14.89
N ASN A 74 -9.48 -4.13 -14.19
CA ASN A 74 -9.42 -3.95 -12.75
C ASN A 74 -9.28 -5.28 -12.01
N GLY A 75 -8.17 -5.45 -11.29
CA GLY A 75 -7.86 -6.68 -10.56
C GLY A 75 -8.36 -6.63 -9.11
N SER A 76 -8.65 -7.81 -8.55
CA SER A 76 -8.80 -7.97 -7.10
C SER A 76 -7.48 -7.54 -6.42
N SER A 77 -7.59 -6.67 -5.41
CA SER A 77 -6.45 -6.17 -4.64
C SER A 77 -6.79 -6.13 -3.15
N SER A 78 -5.76 -5.99 -2.33
CA SER A 78 -5.92 -5.82 -0.89
C SER A 78 -4.83 -4.98 -0.28
N TRP A 79 -5.22 -4.11 0.64
CA TRP A 79 -4.37 -3.17 1.36
C TRP A 79 -4.74 -3.13 2.85
N VAL A 80 -4.12 -2.25 3.62
CA VAL A 80 -4.25 -2.21 5.08
C VAL A 80 -4.82 -0.87 5.54
N ALA A 81 -5.71 -0.90 6.53
CA ALA A 81 -5.97 0.25 7.37
C ALA A 81 -5.39 0.03 8.77
N VAL A 82 -4.69 1.02 9.31
CA VAL A 82 -4.15 0.99 10.69
C VAL A 82 -4.78 2.11 11.50
N LEU A 83 -5.18 1.82 12.73
CA LEU A 83 -5.71 2.81 13.67
C LEU A 83 -4.55 3.58 14.30
N ILE A 84 -4.48 4.89 14.01
CA ILE A 84 -3.42 5.78 14.51
C ILE A 84 -4.07 7.02 15.10
N ASN A 85 -3.76 7.34 16.36
CA ASN A 85 -4.33 8.47 17.09
C ASN A 85 -5.87 8.50 16.99
N GLN A 86 -6.51 7.35 17.24
CA GLN A 86 -7.97 7.15 17.17
C GLN A 86 -8.62 7.35 15.79
N ALA A 87 -7.83 7.35 14.71
CA ALA A 87 -8.35 7.47 13.36
C ALA A 87 -7.73 6.44 12.41
N TRP A 88 -8.57 5.84 11.57
CA TRP A 88 -8.10 4.90 10.55
C TRP A 88 -7.29 5.62 9.48
N ARG A 89 -6.20 5.00 9.04
CA ARG A 89 -5.30 5.50 8.00
C ARG A 89 -4.98 4.40 7.01
N LEU A 90 -4.83 4.75 5.74
CA LEU A 90 -4.66 3.80 4.63
C LEU A 90 -3.18 3.57 4.33
N PHE A 91 -2.84 2.32 4.02
CA PHE A 91 -1.50 1.85 3.69
C PHE A 91 -1.58 0.81 2.59
N ASP A 92 -0.72 0.90 1.57
CA ASP A 92 -0.49 -0.20 0.63
C ASP A 92 0.98 -0.62 0.61
N PRO A 93 1.36 -1.60 1.47
CA PRO A 93 2.73 -2.09 1.53
C PRO A 93 3.18 -2.77 0.23
N HIS A 94 2.26 -3.39 -0.51
CA HIS A 94 2.58 -4.09 -1.75
C HIS A 94 2.93 -3.09 -2.85
N TRP A 95 2.13 -2.05 -3.04
CA TRP A 95 2.39 -1.02 -4.05
C TRP A 95 3.57 -0.11 -3.66
N ALA A 96 3.82 0.08 -2.36
CA ALA A 96 5.02 0.75 -1.87
C ALA A 96 6.32 0.02 -2.26
N ALA A 97 6.35 -1.29 -2.11
CA ALA A 97 7.50 -2.13 -2.46
C ALA A 97 7.74 -2.21 -3.98
N ARG A 98 6.68 -2.15 -4.80
CA ARG A 98 6.77 -2.26 -6.27
C ARG A 98 7.35 -1.03 -6.98
N ALA A 99 7.65 0.06 -6.27
CA ALA A 99 8.36 1.22 -6.80
C ALA A 99 9.72 0.86 -7.43
N GLN A 100 10.26 -0.31 -7.10
CA GLN A 100 11.50 -0.85 -7.64
C GLN A 100 11.42 -1.16 -9.17
N ASN A 101 10.22 -1.28 -9.75
CA ASN A 101 10.02 -1.79 -11.11
C ASN A 101 9.57 -0.75 -12.16
N THR A 102 9.43 0.53 -11.82
CA THR A 102 8.87 1.56 -12.74
C THR A 102 9.92 2.39 -13.49
N GLY A 103 11.21 2.07 -13.38
CA GLY A 103 12.27 2.75 -14.16
C GLY A 103 12.49 4.23 -13.82
N GLU A 104 11.80 4.76 -12.79
CA GLU A 104 12.16 6.05 -12.22
C GLU A 104 13.51 5.91 -11.54
N ALA A 105 14.44 6.81 -11.89
CA ALA A 105 15.87 6.72 -11.65
C ALA A 105 16.23 6.09 -10.30
N LYS A 106 17.12 5.08 -10.35
CA LYS A 106 17.94 4.68 -9.21
C LYS A 106 18.59 5.95 -8.67
N VAL A 107 18.02 6.52 -7.61
CA VAL A 107 18.67 7.61 -6.89
C VAL A 107 19.89 6.97 -6.27
N ASP A 108 21.05 7.32 -6.81
CA ASP A 108 22.36 6.91 -6.34
C ASP A 108 22.55 7.41 -4.90
N THR A 109 22.11 6.58 -3.98
CA THR A 109 22.53 6.59 -2.60
C THR A 109 22.80 5.13 -2.27
N SER A 110 23.89 4.88 -1.58
CA SER A 110 24.48 3.58 -1.25
C SER A 110 23.60 2.67 -0.34
N LEU A 111 22.28 2.81 -0.42
CA LEU A 111 21.26 1.98 0.20
C LEU A 111 20.26 1.58 -0.89
N LYS A 112 20.24 0.30 -1.27
CA LYS A 112 19.38 -0.31 -2.31
C LYS A 112 17.88 -0.34 -1.96
N TYR A 113 17.36 0.68 -1.29
CA TYR A 113 16.04 0.70 -0.67
C TYR A 113 15.13 1.76 -1.31
N SER A 114 14.70 1.56 -2.55
CA SER A 114 13.70 2.42 -3.19
C SER A 114 12.28 1.91 -2.91
N TYR A 115 11.46 2.70 -2.23
CA TYR A 115 10.04 2.45 -1.99
C TYR A 115 9.21 3.71 -2.28
N ASN A 116 7.91 3.56 -2.55
CA ASN A 116 7.02 4.69 -2.79
C ASN A 116 6.27 5.09 -1.50
N ASP A 117 6.71 6.16 -0.87
CA ASP A 117 6.14 6.69 0.39
C ASP A 117 4.71 7.22 0.24
N HIS A 118 4.21 7.45 -0.99
CA HIS A 118 2.82 7.86 -1.22
C HIS A 118 1.82 6.88 -0.61
N TYR A 119 2.16 5.58 -0.56
CA TYR A 119 1.30 4.53 -0.01
C TYR A 119 1.39 4.38 1.51
N PHE A 120 2.10 5.28 2.21
CA PHE A 120 2.13 5.37 3.67
C PHE A 120 1.20 6.50 4.13
N LEU A 121 0.21 6.19 4.98
CA LEU A 121 -0.76 7.18 5.47
C LEU A 121 -1.46 7.96 4.34
N THR A 122 -1.77 7.29 3.23
CA THR A 122 -2.29 7.98 2.05
C THR A 122 -3.61 8.66 2.36
N ASN A 123 -3.76 9.89 1.87
CA ASN A 123 -5.01 10.62 1.96
C ASN A 123 -6.12 9.82 1.26
N PRO A 124 -7.25 9.52 1.92
CA PRO A 124 -8.41 8.85 1.31
C PRO A 124 -8.84 9.44 -0.04
N GLU A 125 -8.81 10.77 -0.18
CA GLU A 125 -9.19 11.47 -1.42
C GLU A 125 -8.23 11.18 -2.59
N GLU A 126 -6.97 10.86 -2.29
CA GLU A 126 -5.98 10.48 -3.31
C GLU A 126 -6.04 8.97 -3.56
N PHE A 127 -6.20 8.19 -2.49
CA PHE A 127 -6.18 6.72 -2.53
C PHE A 127 -7.34 6.14 -3.34
N ILE A 128 -8.53 6.76 -3.28
CA ILE A 128 -9.73 6.31 -4.01
C ILE A 128 -9.55 6.32 -5.54
N TYR A 129 -8.57 7.04 -6.10
CA TYR A 129 -8.31 7.02 -7.54
C TYR A 129 -7.76 5.67 -8.04
N THR A 130 -7.18 4.87 -7.14
CA THR A 130 -6.58 3.58 -7.49
C THR A 130 -7.10 2.42 -6.67
N HIS A 131 -7.71 2.66 -5.51
CA HIS A 131 -8.11 1.63 -4.56
C HIS A 131 -9.59 1.76 -4.18
N PHE A 132 -10.44 0.91 -4.78
CA PHE A 132 -11.88 0.88 -4.49
C PHE A 132 -12.23 -0.28 -3.54
N PRO A 133 -12.56 -0.04 -2.26
CA PRO A 133 -12.86 -1.12 -1.32
C PRO A 133 -14.24 -1.74 -1.56
N PHE A 134 -14.38 -3.04 -1.29
CA PHE A 134 -15.68 -3.72 -1.37
C PHE A 134 -16.65 -3.30 -0.26
N LYS A 135 -16.13 -2.80 0.87
CA LYS A 135 -16.95 -2.24 1.95
C LYS A 135 -16.77 -0.73 1.96
N GLU A 136 -17.84 -0.02 1.68
CA GLU A 136 -17.87 1.44 1.51
C GLU A 136 -17.20 2.21 2.66
N LYS A 137 -17.41 1.78 3.92
CA LYS A 137 -16.80 2.41 5.10
C LYS A 137 -15.28 2.52 5.05
N TRP A 138 -14.60 1.66 4.29
CA TRP A 138 -13.14 1.66 4.16
C TRP A 138 -12.60 2.63 3.12
N GLN A 139 -13.48 3.37 2.44
CA GLN A 139 -13.05 4.52 1.64
C GLN A 139 -12.53 5.64 2.53
N LEU A 140 -13.03 5.75 3.78
CA LEU A 140 -12.68 6.81 4.73
C LEU A 140 -12.93 8.23 4.18
N LEU A 141 -13.85 8.35 3.22
CA LEU A 141 -14.29 9.60 2.63
C LEU A 141 -15.53 10.13 3.35
N ALA A 142 -15.67 11.45 3.42
CA ALA A 142 -16.89 12.08 3.93
C ALA A 142 -18.10 11.80 3.04
N ARG A 143 -17.90 11.80 1.70
CA ARG A 143 -18.87 11.32 0.71
C ARG A 143 -18.27 10.09 0.02
N PRO A 144 -18.84 8.90 0.25
CA PRO A 144 -18.40 7.72 -0.48
C PRO A 144 -18.58 7.88 -2.00
N VAL A 145 -17.60 7.39 -2.73
CA VAL A 145 -17.61 7.24 -4.18
C VAL A 145 -18.28 5.91 -4.51
N THR A 146 -19.24 5.93 -5.42
CA THR A 146 -19.90 4.72 -5.93
C THR A 146 -19.00 3.98 -6.91
N ARG A 147 -19.34 2.72 -7.21
CA ARG A 147 -18.57 1.96 -8.20
C ARG A 147 -18.60 2.60 -9.60
N LEU A 148 -19.73 3.19 -9.97
CA LEU A 148 -19.88 3.86 -11.26
C LEU A 148 -18.99 5.10 -11.33
N GLU A 149 -19.03 5.96 -10.31
CA GLU A 149 -18.15 7.13 -10.21
C GLU A 149 -16.67 6.71 -10.20
N PHE A 150 -16.28 5.66 -9.46
CA PHE A 150 -14.90 5.17 -9.44
C PHE A 150 -14.40 4.76 -10.83
N ASN A 151 -15.25 4.12 -11.64
CA ASN A 151 -14.91 3.73 -13.00
C ASN A 151 -14.70 4.96 -13.92
N GLU A 152 -15.37 6.08 -13.63
CA GLU A 152 -15.27 7.33 -14.38
C GLU A 152 -14.13 8.25 -13.90
N LEU A 153 -13.55 8.00 -12.71
CA LEU A 153 -12.43 8.78 -12.20
C LEU A 153 -11.24 8.73 -13.17
N ALA A 154 -10.59 9.87 -13.36
CA ALA A 154 -9.35 9.95 -14.12
C ALA A 154 -8.28 8.99 -13.55
N SER A 155 -7.45 8.44 -14.42
CA SER A 155 -6.33 7.57 -14.02
C SER A 155 -5.19 8.44 -13.49
N LEU A 156 -5.14 8.65 -12.17
CA LEU A 156 -4.12 9.48 -11.52
C LEU A 156 -3.05 8.61 -10.86
N GLN A 157 -1.79 8.88 -11.18
CA GLN A 157 -0.64 8.24 -10.57
C GLN A 157 -0.20 8.99 -9.29
N PRO A 158 0.44 8.32 -8.33
CA PRO A 158 1.06 8.96 -7.16
C PRO A 158 1.91 10.20 -7.50
N ALA A 159 2.60 10.18 -8.65
CA ALA A 159 3.43 11.29 -9.10
C ALA A 159 2.64 12.60 -9.34
N PHE A 160 1.36 12.51 -9.70
CA PHE A 160 0.47 13.65 -9.85
C PHE A 160 0.31 14.41 -8.51
N PHE A 161 -0.05 13.68 -7.46
CA PHE A 161 -0.25 14.24 -6.13
C PHE A 161 1.04 14.70 -5.47
N ARG A 162 2.15 13.94 -5.62
CA ARG A 162 3.46 14.33 -5.09
C ARG A 162 3.97 15.67 -5.64
N LYS A 163 3.58 16.04 -6.86
CA LYS A 163 3.88 17.34 -7.47
C LYS A 163 2.96 18.47 -7.01
N GLY A 164 2.07 18.22 -6.03
CA GLY A 164 1.10 19.18 -5.53
C GLY A 164 -0.06 19.46 -6.48
N LEU A 165 -0.20 18.66 -7.56
CA LEU A 165 -1.28 18.84 -8.52
C LEU A 165 -2.60 18.34 -7.92
N ARG A 166 -3.69 19.03 -8.25
CA ARG A 166 -5.06 18.66 -7.87
C ARG A 166 -5.96 18.79 -9.08
N LEU A 167 -6.94 17.90 -9.22
CA LEU A 167 -7.98 18.09 -10.21
C LEU A 167 -8.84 19.28 -9.79
N LYS A 168 -8.98 20.24 -10.70
CA LYS A 168 -9.89 21.36 -10.51
C LYS A 168 -11.28 20.88 -10.89
N SER A 169 -12.14 20.61 -9.92
CA SER A 169 -13.55 20.38 -10.20
C SER A 169 -14.20 21.71 -10.57
N HIS A 170 -14.85 21.79 -11.73
CA HIS A 170 -15.85 22.83 -11.95
C HIS A 170 -17.04 22.46 -11.07
N ARG A 171 -17.38 23.34 -10.12
CA ARG A 171 -18.66 23.27 -9.40
C ARG A 171 -19.73 23.94 -10.23
#